data_AF-A0A074V8X2-F1
#
_entry.id   AF-A0A074V8X2-F1
#
_cell.length_a   1.000
_cell.length_b   1.000
_cell.length_c   1.000
_cell.angle_alpha   90.00
_cell.angle_beta   90.00
_cell.angle_gamma   90.00
#
_symmetry.space_group_name_H-M   'P 1'
#
loop_
_entity.id
_entity.type
_entity.pdbx_description
1 polymer ?
#
loop_
_entity_poly.entity_id
_entity_poly.type
_entity_poly.pdbx_seq_one_letter_code
_entity_poly.pdbx_strand_id
1 'polypeptide(L)' 'MNTPRINIEFDRTLIASLPSSGPRYTSYPTADRFNTSFTATQLQTALQQNIGDKPVSLYVHVPFCNTIC' A
#
# COMPACT_ATOMS: atom_id res chain seq x y z
N MET A 1 4.18 25.76 -19.34
CA MET A 1 3.74 25.50 -17.95
C MET A 1 4.99 25.28 -17.12
N ASN A 2 5.26 26.20 -16.19
CA ASN A 2 6.53 26.25 -15.45
C ASN A 2 6.36 25.41 -14.17
N THR A 3 6.73 24.13 -14.21
CA THR A 3 6.68 23.27 -13.02
C THR A 3 7.73 23.77 -12.02
N PRO A 4 7.36 24.14 -10.78
CA PRO A 4 8.34 24.53 -9.79
C PRO A 4 9.29 23.36 -9.53
N ARG A 5 10.59 23.61 -9.68
CA ARG A 5 11.60 22.63 -9.27
C ARG A 5 11.60 22.58 -7.76
N ILE A 6 11.15 21.47 -7.20
CA ILE A 6 11.32 21.20 -5.78
C ILE A 6 12.82 21.02 -5.54
N ASN A 7 13.43 21.97 -4.84
CA ASN A 7 14.80 21.83 -4.37
C ASN A 7 14.78 20.85 -3.20
N ILE A 8 15.30 19.63 -3.41
CA ILE A 8 15.39 18.61 -2.37
C ILE A 8 16.67 18.88 -1.57
N GLU A 9 16.52 19.29 -0.31
CA GLU A 9 17.64 19.46 0.60
C GLU A 9 17.98 18.13 1.28
N PHE A 10 19.24 17.71 1.19
CA PHE A 10 19.73 16.50 1.84
C PHE A 10 20.36 16.85 3.18
N ASP A 11 19.58 16.79 4.26
CA ASP A 11 20.08 16.96 5.63
C ASP A 11 20.42 15.60 6.25
N ARG A 12 21.71 15.29 6.28
CA ARG A 12 22.23 14.04 6.85
C ARG A 12 21.97 13.93 8.36
N THR A 13 22.02 15.05 9.09
CA THR A 13 21.87 15.06 10.54
C THR A 13 20.42 14.75 10.91
N LEU A 14 19.47 15.36 10.20
CA LEU A 14 18.05 15.06 10.35
C LEU A 14 17.75 13.60 10.02
N ILE A 15 18.21 13.08 8.88
CA ILE A 15 17.99 11.69 8.48
C ILE A 15 18.52 10.72 9.56
N ALA A 16 19.71 11.00 10.11
CA ALA A 16 20.30 10.18 11.16
C ALA A 16 19.55 10.27 12.50
N SER A 17 18.81 11.35 12.76
CA SER A 17 17.98 11.51 13.96
C SER A 17 16.64 10.78 13.90
N LEU A 18 16.18 10.40 12.70
CA LEU A 18 14.89 9.73 12.52
C LEU A 18 14.98 8.25 12.92
N PRO A 19 13.89 7.65 13.43
CA PRO A 19 13.85 6.23 13.72
C PRO A 19 14.11 5.40 12.45
N SER A 20 15.05 4.47 12.52
CA SER A 20 15.37 3.56 11.42
C SER A 20 14.25 2.55 11.13
N SER A 21 13.45 2.22 12.14
CA SER A 21 12.30 1.32 12.04
C SER A 21 10.99 2.12 12.05
N GLY A 22 10.47 2.42 10.87
CA GLY A 22 9.13 2.95 10.67
C GLY A 22 8.16 1.89 10.14
N PRO A 23 6.84 2.04 10.37
CA PRO A 23 5.85 1.21 9.69
C PRO A 23 5.99 1.38 8.16
N ARG A 24 6.04 0.26 7.45
CA ARG A 24 5.96 0.28 5.99
C ARG A 24 4.51 0.54 5.61
N TYR A 25 4.20 1.75 5.15
CA TYR A 25 2.87 2.12 4.68
C TYR A 25 2.63 1.61 3.26
N THR A 26 2.40 0.30 3.13
CA THR A 26 2.01 -0.33 1.85
C THR A 26 0.52 -0.14 1.54
N SER A 27 -0.29 0.19 2.55
CA SER A 27 -1.71 0.54 2.46
C SER A 27 -2.12 1.40 3.65
N TYR A 28 -3.28 2.06 3.55
CA TYR A 28 -3.95 2.69 4.67
C TYR A 28 -5.46 2.36 4.64
N PRO A 29 -6.04 1.83 5.73
CA PRO A 29 -5.38 1.34 6.94
C PRO A 29 -4.38 0.19 6.67
N THR A 30 -3.49 -0.06 7.63
CA THR A 30 -2.47 -1.10 7.57
C THR A 30 -3.08 -2.49 7.84
N ALA A 31 -2.39 -3.56 7.41
CA ALA A 31 -2.92 -4.94 7.45
C ALA A 31 -3.19 -5.48 8.86
N ASP A 32 -2.57 -4.95 9.91
CA ASP A 32 -2.87 -5.25 11.31
C ASP A 32 -4.31 -4.89 11.71
N ARG A 33 -5.00 -4.09 10.89
CA ARG A 33 -6.43 -3.79 11.08
C ARG A 33 -7.37 -4.84 10.51
N PHE A 34 -6.84 -5.83 9.79
CA PHE A 34 -7.65 -6.96 9.32
C PHE A 34 -8.08 -7.83 10.50
N ASN A 35 -9.34 -8.23 10.49
CA ASN A 35 -9.91 -9.12 11.49
C ASN A 35 -10.84 -10.12 10.81
N THR A 36 -11.24 -11.14 11.55
CA THR A 36 -12.02 -12.28 11.05
C THR A 36 -13.51 -11.98 10.87
N SER A 37 -13.97 -10.77 11.20
CA SER A 37 -15.38 -10.38 11.08
C SER A 37 -15.78 -9.98 9.65
N PHE A 38 -14.83 -9.78 8.74
CA PHE A 38 -15.12 -9.46 7.35
C PHE A 38 -15.60 -10.70 6.58
N THR A 39 -16.74 -10.57 5.90
CA THR A 39 -17.47 -11.69 5.29
C THR A 39 -17.55 -11.60 3.77
N ALA A 40 -17.85 -12.73 3.12
CA ALA A 40 -18.07 -12.78 1.68
C ALA A 40 -19.24 -11.89 1.22
N THR A 41 -20.31 -11.77 2.01
CA THR A 41 -21.44 -10.87 1.71
C THR A 41 -20.99 -9.41 1.68
N GLN A 42 -20.16 -8.99 2.63
CA GLN A 42 -19.60 -7.63 2.64
C GLN A 42 -18.69 -7.38 1.44
N LEU A 43 -17.91 -8.38 1.00
CA LEU A 43 -17.13 -8.29 -0.24
C LEU A 43 -18.02 -8.06 -1.46
N GLN A 44 -19.09 -8.84 -1.63
CA GLN A 44 -20.02 -8.69 -2.76
C GLN A 44 -20.64 -7.29 -2.78
N THR A 45 -21.14 -6.82 -1.64
CA THR A 45 -21.71 -5.47 -1.50
C THR A 45 -20.67 -4.39 -1.86
N ALA A 46 -19.43 -4.53 -1.36
CA ALA A 46 -18.37 -3.58 -1.66
C ALA A 46 -18.03 -3.54 -3.16
N LEU A 47 -17.98 -4.68 -3.83
CA LEU A 47 -17.73 -4.76 -5.28
C LEU A 47 -18.86 -4.07 -6.07
N GLN A 48 -20.12 -4.37 -5.73
CA GLN A 48 -21.29 -3.76 -6.38
C GLN A 48 -21.33 -2.24 -6.21
N GLN A 49 -20.96 -1.73 -5.03
CA GLN A 49 -20.98 -0.29 -4.73
C GLN A 49 -19.81 0.47 -5.36
N ASN A 50 -18.66 -0.18 -5.55
CA ASN A 50 -17.41 0.55 -5.88
C ASN A 50 -16.90 0.33 -7.30
N ILE A 51 -17.22 -0.78 -7.97
CA ILE A 51 -16.66 -1.10 -9.30
C ILE A 51 -17.38 -0.31 -10.41
N GLY A 52 -18.70 -0.42 -10.55
CA GLY A 52 -19.42 0.20 -11.67
C GLY A 52 -18.73 -0.09 -13.01
N ASP A 53 -18.45 0.96 -13.80
CA ASP A 53 -17.70 0.87 -15.07
C ASP A 53 -16.19 1.13 -14.93
N LYS A 54 -15.63 1.07 -13.71
CA LYS A 54 -14.20 1.35 -13.49
C LYS A 54 -13.32 0.21 -14.04
N PRO A 55 -12.14 0.54 -14.60
CA PRO A 55 -11.15 -0.47 -14.96
C PRO A 55 -10.73 -1.32 -13.76
N VAL A 56 -10.53 -2.61 -14.01
CA VAL A 56 -10.14 -3.59 -12.99
C VAL A 56 -8.65 -3.90 -13.12
N SER A 57 -7.94 -3.90 -11.98
CA SER A 57 -6.58 -4.42 -11.87
C SER A 57 -6.62 -5.79 -11.21
N LEU A 58 -5.89 -6.77 -11.76
CA LEU A 58 -5.82 -8.13 -11.24
C LEU A 58 -4.45 -8.38 -10.60
N TYR A 59 -4.48 -8.93 -9.38
CA TYR A 59 -3.29 -9.37 -8.66
C TYR A 59 -3.33 -10.89 -8.50
N VAL A 60 -2.23 -11.55 -8.83
CA VAL A 60 -2.04 -13.00 -8.66
C VAL A 60 -0.81 -13.23 -7.79
N HIS A 61 -0.98 -13.99 -6.71
CA HIS A 61 0.12 -14.34 -5.83
C HIS A 61 0.81 -15.63 -6.32
N VAL A 62 2.11 -15.56 -6.58
CA VAL A 62 2.96 -16.71 -6.94
C VAL A 62 3.87 -17.02 -5.76
N PRO A 63 3.60 -18.08 -4.97
CA PRO A 63 4.32 -18.33 -3.72
C PRO A 63 5.60 -19.16 -3.89
N PHE A 64 6.02 -19.45 -5.12
CA PHE A 64 7.11 -20.37 -5.41
C PHE A 64 8.38 -19.64 -5.86
N CYS A 65 9.50 -20.01 -5.27
CA CYS A 65 10.84 -19.60 -5.68
C CYS A 65 11.68 -20.85 -6.02
N ASN A 66 12.62 -20.72 -6.94
CA ASN A 66 13.54 -21.82 -7.28
C ASN A 66 14.65 -22.02 -6.24
N THR A 67 15.01 -20.96 -5.52
CA THR A 67 16.06 -20.91 -4.49
C THR A 67 15.56 -20.09 -3.30
N ILE A 68 16.02 -20.43 -2.10
CA ILE A 68 15.77 -19.65 -0.89
C ILE A 68 16.68 -18.42 -0.89
N CYS A 69 16.12 -17.25 -0.62
CA CYS A 69 16.85 -15.98 -0.50
C CYS A 69 17.65 -15.87 0.80
#